data_AF-F8SUT2-F1
#
_entry.id   AF-F8SUT2-F1
#
_cell.length_a   1.000
_cell.length_b   1.000
_cell.length_c   1.000
_cell.angle_alpha   90.00
_cell.angle_beta   90.00
_cell.angle_gamma   90.00
#
_symmetry.space_group_name_H-M   'P 1'
#
loop_
_entity.id
_entity.type
_entity.pdbx_description
1 polymer ?
#
loop_
_entity_poly.entity_id
_entity_poly.type
_entity_poly.pdbx_seq_one_letter_code
_entity_poly.pdbx_strand_id
1 'polypeptide(L)' 'WIDAIMRQLRIEGWIPHVARQAVGCFLTRGCLWVNWEEGYKVFDELQLDAEWSLNVGNWLWLSGSTFVKEHV' A
#
# COMPACT_ATOMS: atom_id res chain seq x y z
N TRP A 1 12.21 -2.86 -8.89
CA TRP A 1 12.17 -1.71 -7.96
C TRP A 1 11.26 -1.98 -6.76
N ILE A 2 10.06 -2.56 -6.96
CA ILE A 2 9.16 -3.02 -5.87
C ILE A 2 9.89 -3.87 -4.81
N ASP A 3 10.70 -4.82 -5.25
CA ASP A 3 11.48 -5.70 -4.37
C ASP A 3 12.46 -4.95 -3.45
N ALA A 4 13.11 -3.88 -3.94
CA ALA A 4 13.97 -3.04 -3.10
C ALA A 4 13.17 -2.28 -2.03
N ILE A 5 11.98 -1.77 -2.38
CA ILE A 5 11.07 -1.10 -1.45
C ILE A 5 10.60 -2.07 -0.36
N MET A 6 10.21 -3.29 -0.73
CA MET A 6 9.75 -4.29 0.24
C MET A 6 10.87 -4.73 1.19
N ARG A 7 12.12 -4.81 0.70
CA ARG A 7 13.29 -5.04 1.57
C ARG A 7 13.55 -3.86 2.50
N GLN A 8 13.48 -2.63 2.01
CA GLN A 8 13.63 -1.44 2.84
C GLN A 8 12.56 -1.41 3.96
N LEU A 9 11.29 -1.65 3.61
CA LEU A 9 10.20 -1.74 4.58
C LEU A 9 10.48 -2.76 5.68
N ARG A 10 11.00 -3.94 5.31
CA ARG A 10 11.31 -4.99 6.30
C ARG A 10 12.50 -4.67 7.21
N ILE A 11 13.48 -3.91 6.72
CA ILE A 11 14.71 -3.58 7.48
C ILE A 11 14.51 -2.34 8.34
N GLU A 12 13.95 -1.28 7.75
CA GLU A 12 13.84 0.04 8.38
C GLU A 12 12.47 0.26 9.03
N GLY A 13 11.45 -0.52 8.66
CA GLY A 13 10.08 -0.32 9.11
C GLY A 13 9.41 0.93 8.52
N TRP A 14 10.07 1.62 7.59
CA TRP A 14 9.57 2.83 6.98
C TRP A 14 9.90 2.91 5.50
N ILE A 15 8.97 3.45 4.72
CA ILE A 15 9.16 3.74 3.30
C ILE A 15 8.43 5.06 2.95
N PRO A 16 8.95 5.84 1.98
CA PRO A 16 8.33 7.09 1.57
C PRO A 16 6.97 6.85 0.88
N HIS A 17 6.09 7.84 0.95
CA HIS A 17 4.71 7.74 0.46
C HIS A 17 4.62 7.26 -1.00
N VAL A 18 5.46 7.79 -1.91
CA VAL A 18 5.50 7.36 -3.32
C VAL A 18 5.80 5.86 -3.46
N ALA A 19 6.67 5.32 -2.60
CA ALA A 19 7.00 3.90 -2.56
C ALA A 19 5.84 3.04 -2.00
N ARG A 20 4.99 3.59 -1.12
CA ARG A 20 3.75 2.93 -0.70
C ARG A 20 2.77 2.84 -1.86
N GLN A 21 2.59 3.94 -2.60
CA GLN A 21 1.67 3.98 -3.74
C GLN A 21 2.07 2.99 -4.82
N ALA A 22 3.37 2.94 -5.11
CA ALA A 22 3.99 1.98 -5.98
C ALA A 22 3.67 0.52 -5.66
N VAL A 23 3.93 0.11 -4.43
CA VAL A 23 3.69 -1.26 -3.93
C VAL A 23 2.19 -1.56 -3.96
N GLY A 24 1.36 -0.64 -3.49
CA GLY A 24 -0.09 -0.82 -3.45
C GLY A 24 -0.72 -0.96 -4.84
N CYS A 25 -0.31 -0.13 -5.81
CA CYS A 25 -0.73 -0.26 -7.20
C CYS A 25 -0.25 -1.59 -7.80
N PHE A 26 1.02 -1.97 -7.59
CA PHE A 26 1.56 -3.24 -8.10
C PHE A 26 0.80 -4.46 -7.57
N LEU A 27 0.49 -4.47 -6.26
CA LEU A 27 -0.22 -5.57 -5.60
C LEU A 27 -1.68 -5.70 -6.06
N THR A 28 -2.37 -4.58 -6.23
CA THR A 28 -3.81 -4.57 -6.50
C THR A 28 -4.07 -4.44 -8.00
N ARG A 29 -4.56 -3.28 -8.47
CA ARG A 29 -5.04 -3.05 -9.85
C ARG A 29 -3.96 -2.95 -10.94
N GLY A 30 -2.68 -2.88 -10.57
CA GLY A 30 -1.59 -2.62 -11.51
C GLY A 30 -1.01 -3.87 -12.14
N CYS A 31 -0.81 -4.94 -11.36
CA CYS A 31 -0.18 -6.17 -11.87
C CYS A 31 -0.76 -7.44 -11.27
N LEU A 32 -0.73 -7.60 -9.93
CA LEU A 32 -0.96 -8.89 -9.30
C LEU A 32 -2.43 -9.22 -9.04
N TRP A 33 -3.33 -8.23 -9.04
CA TRP A 33 -4.77 -8.41 -8.78
C TRP A 33 -5.08 -9.12 -7.45
N VAL A 34 -4.26 -8.85 -6.43
CA VAL A 34 -4.45 -9.35 -5.06
C VAL A 34 -5.33 -8.38 -4.27
N ASN A 35 -6.12 -8.90 -3.34
CA ASN A 35 -6.95 -8.08 -2.46
C ASN A 35 -6.08 -7.15 -1.60
N TRP A 36 -6.53 -5.90 -1.43
CA TRP A 36 -5.84 -4.88 -0.64
C TRP A 36 -5.69 -5.27 0.83
N GLU A 37 -6.57 -6.12 1.35
CA GLU A 37 -6.50 -6.65 2.73
C GLU A 37 -5.18 -7.38 3.03
N GLU A 38 -4.60 -8.07 2.04
CA GLU A 38 -3.31 -8.75 2.21
C GLU A 38 -2.16 -7.74 2.32
N GLY A 39 -2.24 -6.65 1.55
CA GLY A 39 -1.31 -5.53 1.65
C GLY A 39 -1.44 -4.82 3.00
N TYR A 40 -2.68 -4.63 3.47
CA TYR A 40 -2.98 -4.03 4.77
C TYR A 40 -2.29 -4.81 5.90
N LYS A 41 -2.47 -6.14 5.97
CA LYS A 41 -1.85 -7.00 7.01
C LYS A 41 -0.33 -6.85 7.05
N VAL A 42 0.31 -6.87 5.88
CA VAL A 42 1.78 -6.72 5.78
C VAL A 42 2.24 -5.34 6.27
N PHE A 43 1.50 -4.29 5.94
CA PHE A 43 1.84 -2.94 6.38
C PHE A 43 1.53 -2.73 7.87
N ASP A 44 0.47 -3.33 8.39
CA ASP A 44 0.12 -3.29 9.81
C ASP A 44 1.24 -3.91 10.68
N GLU A 45 1.88 -4.97 10.20
CA GLU A 45 3.00 -5.63 10.88
C GLU A 45 4.35 -4.92 10.72
N LEU A 46 4.65 -4.38 9.52
CA LEU A 46 6.00 -3.89 9.19
C LEU A 46 6.16 -2.38 9.29
N GLN A 47 5.10 -1.61 9.06
CA GLN A 47 5.17 -0.15 8.93
C GLN A 47 5.06 0.49 10.32
N LEU A 48 6.12 1.17 10.77
CA LEU A 48 6.18 1.77 12.11
C LEU A 48 5.13 2.87 12.33
N ASP A 49 4.69 3.53 11.26
CA ASP A 49 3.66 4.57 11.24
C ASP A 49 2.29 4.05 10.79
N ALA A 50 2.04 2.75 10.88
CA ALA A 50 0.72 2.18 10.61
C ALA A 50 -0.29 2.56 11.71
N GLU A 51 -1.12 3.56 11.42
CA GLU A 51 -2.38 3.75 12.12
C GLU A 51 -3.50 3.08 11.34
N TRP A 52 -4.38 2.34 12.03
CA TRP A 52 -5.46 1.55 11.42
C TRP A 52 -6.25 2.33 10.35
N SER A 53 -6.78 3.50 10.72
CA SER A 53 -7.62 4.33 9.84
C SER A 53 -6.87 4.82 8.60
N LEU A 54 -5.62 5.25 8.77
CA LEU A 54 -4.77 5.75 7.68
C LEU A 54 -4.31 4.63 6.76
N ASN A 55 -3.99 3.46 7.32
CA ASN A 55 -3.57 2.29 6.54
C ASN A 55 -4.74 1.81 5.66
N VAL A 56 -5.93 1.61 6.24
CA VAL A 56 -7.14 1.21 5.50
C VAL A 56 -7.51 2.25 4.44
N GLY A 57 -7.53 3.53 4.78
CA GLY A 57 -7.86 4.60 3.83
C GLY A 57 -6.91 4.64 2.62
N ASN A 58 -5.60 4.49 2.86
CA ASN A 58 -4.60 4.44 1.80
C ASN A 58 -4.78 3.20 0.89
N TRP A 59 -5.01 2.02 1.46
CA TRP A 59 -5.20 0.80 0.68
C TRP A 59 -6.47 0.81 -0.17
N LEU A 60 -7.56 1.36 0.36
CA LEU A 60 -8.80 1.53 -0.39
C LEU A 60 -8.64 2.51 -1.55
N TRP A 61 -7.94 3.63 -1.35
CA TRP A 61 -7.64 4.60 -2.40
C TRP A 61 -6.69 4.02 -3.47
N LEU A 62 -5.64 3.32 -3.07
CA LEU A 62 -4.65 2.73 -3.98
C LEU A 62 -5.21 1.61 -4.84
N SER A 63 -6.06 0.76 -4.25
CA SER A 63 -6.75 -0.31 -4.96
C SER A 63 -7.83 0.21 -5.91
N GLY A 64 -8.25 1.46 -5.76
CA GLY A 64 -9.38 2.03 -6.50
C GLY A 64 -10.74 1.48 -6.04
N SER A 65 -10.79 0.88 -4.84
CA SER A 65 -12.03 0.34 -4.27
C SER A 65 -12.94 1.46 -3.75
N THR A 66 -12.36 2.53 -3.20
CA THR A 66 -13.08 3.74 -2.77
C THR A 66 -12.20 4.99 -2.99
N PHE A 67 -12.77 6.18 -2.83
CA PHE A 67 -12.07 7.46 -2.99
C PHE A 67 -11.44 7.72 -4.38
N VAL A 68 -11.93 7.04 -5.41
CA VAL A 68 -11.53 7.32 -6.79
C VAL A 68 -12.22 8.62 -7.22
N LYS A 69 -11.42 9.63 -7.60
CA LYS A 69 -11.96 10.87 -8.11
C LYS A 69 -12.45 10.63 -9.54
N GLU A 70 -13.76 10.55 -9.73
CA GLU A 70 -14.35 10.61 -11.07
C GLU A 70 -14.10 12.01 -11.65
N HIS A 71 -13.53 12.06 -12.85
CA HIS A 71 -13.56 13.26 -13.66
C HIS A 71 -14.96 13.35 -14.27
N VAL A 72 -15.83 14.15 -13.66
CA VAL A 72 -17.02 14.69 -14.32
C VAL A 72 -16.59 15.90 -15.16
#